data_AF-A0A523JRX0-F1
#
_entry.id   AF-A0A523JRX0-F1
#
_cell.length_a   1.000
_cell.length_b   1.000
_cell.length_c   1.000
_cell.angle_alpha   90.00
_cell.angle_beta   90.00
_cell.angle_gamma   90.00
#
_symmetry.space_group_name_H-M   'P 1'
#
loop_
_entity.id
_entity.type
_entity.pdbx_description
1 polymer ?
#
loop_
_entity_poly.entity_id
_entity_poly.type
_entity_poly.pdbx_seq_one_letter_code
_entity_poly.pdbx_strand_id
1 'polypeptide(L)'
;MNQPDPDELLRKRFDRAVERNDPFELQRLLMDLVHGAQDRDWAECCCAQLTRHHNANVRGDALSGFGHLARRFGILDRNRVKRLIDIGLYAHHEYVRERAASAADDVETFLAWSFERPTPGP
;
A
#
# COMPACT_ATOMS: atom_id res chain seq x y z
N MET A 1 15.45 -29.22 9.18
CA MET A 1 14.16 -28.61 9.58
C MET A 1 13.75 -27.67 8.47
N ASN A 2 12.59 -27.89 7.84
CA ASN A 2 12.07 -26.94 6.85
C ASN A 2 11.50 -25.76 7.63
N GLN A 3 12.09 -24.57 7.49
CA GLN A 3 11.45 -23.34 7.98
C GLN A 3 10.14 -23.15 7.21
N PRO A 4 9.06 -22.72 7.87
CA PRO A 4 7.83 -22.36 7.15
C PRO A 4 8.14 -21.24 6.16
N ASP A 5 7.46 -21.27 5.02
CA ASP A 5 7.51 -20.21 4.01
C ASP A 5 7.27 -18.86 4.71
N PRO A 6 8.19 -17.89 4.61
CA PRO A 6 8.03 -16.57 5.21
C PRO A 6 6.69 -15.92 4.87
N ASP A 7 6.17 -16.14 3.66
CA ASP A 7 4.89 -15.59 3.23
C ASP A 7 3.70 -16.29 3.90
N GLU A 8 3.79 -17.58 4.22
CA GLU A 8 2.73 -18.30 4.92
C GLU A 8 2.52 -17.72 6.33
N LEU A 9 3.61 -17.46 7.05
CA LEU A 9 3.54 -16.84 8.38
C LEU A 9 2.98 -15.41 8.28
N LEU A 10 3.42 -14.65 7.28
CA LEU A 10 2.98 -13.28 7.10
C LEU A 10 1.49 -13.21 6.73
N ARG A 11 0.99 -14.12 5.89
CA ARG A 11 -0.44 -14.28 5.57
C ARG A 11 -1.27 -14.54 6.82
N LYS A 12 -0.88 -15.52 7.65
CA LYS A 12 -1.59 -15.82 8.90
C LYS A 12 -1.63 -14.62 9.85
N ARG A 13 -0.55 -13.82 9.90
CA ARG A 13 -0.53 -12.58 10.69
C ARG A 13 -1.47 -11.53 10.09
N PHE A 14 -1.51 -11.41 8.77
CA PHE A 14 -2.38 -10.48 8.05
C PHE A 14 -3.85 -10.79 8.27
N ASP A 15 -4.26 -12.04 8.09
CA ASP A 15 -5.63 -12.46 8.28
C ASP A 15 -6.12 -12.14 9.70
N ARG A 16 -5.32 -12.45 10.72
CA ARG A 16 -5.65 -12.13 12.12
C ARG A 16 -5.70 -10.63 12.39
N ALA A 17 -4.78 -9.84 11.83
CA ALA A 17 -4.78 -8.39 12.01
C ALA A 17 -6.00 -7.75 11.36
N VAL A 18 -6.41 -8.24 10.18
CA VAL A 18 -7.64 -7.81 9.49
C VAL A 18 -8.89 -8.20 10.30
N GLU A 19 -8.94 -9.42 10.85
CA GLU A 19 -10.04 -9.87 11.71
C GLU A 19 -10.18 -9.00 12.97
N ARG A 20 -9.07 -8.67 13.61
CA ARG A 20 -9.04 -7.79 14.79
C ARG A 20 -9.35 -6.34 14.45
N ASN A 21 -9.03 -5.93 13.21
CA ASN A 21 -9.29 -4.61 12.68
C ASN A 21 -8.68 -3.48 13.55
N ASP A 22 -7.55 -3.77 14.20
CA ASP A 22 -6.81 -2.81 15.01
C ASP A 22 -5.91 -1.95 14.11
N PRO A 23 -6.10 -0.62 14.05
CA PRO A 23 -5.35 0.24 13.15
C PRO A 23 -3.83 0.19 13.38
N PHE A 24 -3.38 0.13 14.64
CA PHE A 24 -1.95 0.13 14.95
C PHE A 24 -1.28 -1.18 14.54
N GLU A 25 -1.93 -2.31 14.79
CA GLU A 25 -1.48 -3.64 14.34
C GLU A 25 -1.39 -3.68 12.81
N LEU A 26 -2.42 -3.17 12.11
CA LEU A 26 -2.47 -3.14 10.64
C LEU A 26 -1.36 -2.26 10.04
N GLN A 27 -1.15 -1.04 10.57
CA GLN A 27 -0.07 -0.17 10.07
C GLN A 27 1.31 -0.79 10.25
N ARG A 28 1.57 -1.37 11.42
CA ARG A 28 2.85 -2.06 11.69
C ARG A 28 3.04 -3.25 10.76
N LEU A 29 2.01 -4.08 10.62
CA LEU A 29 2.08 -5.28 9.79
C LEU A 29 2.24 -4.93 8.31
N LEU A 30 1.63 -3.85 7.85
CA LEU A 30 1.77 -3.39 6.48
C LEU A 30 3.23 -3.07 6.13
N MET A 31 3.98 -2.45 7.06
CA MET A 31 5.41 -2.21 6.88
C MET A 31 6.21 -3.52 6.81
N ASP A 32 5.93 -4.48 7.70
CA ASP A 32 6.54 -5.81 7.61
C ASP A 32 6.24 -6.47 6.25
N LEU A 33 5.01 -6.31 5.76
CA LEU A 33 4.53 -6.92 4.53
C LEU A 33 5.23 -6.36 3.28
N VAL A 34 5.27 -5.04 3.11
CA VAL A 34 5.85 -4.44 1.89
C VAL A 34 7.37 -4.67 1.78
N HIS A 35 8.04 -4.84 2.92
CA HIS A 35 9.48 -5.15 2.96
C HIS A 35 9.79 -6.66 2.95
N GLY A 36 8.89 -7.50 3.49
CA GLY A 36 9.16 -8.91 3.76
C GLY A 36 8.52 -9.90 2.78
N ALA A 37 7.33 -9.59 2.24
CA ALA A 37 6.58 -10.52 1.40
C ALA A 37 7.35 -10.86 0.11
N GLN A 38 7.44 -12.13 -0.28
CA GLN A 38 8.08 -12.53 -1.53
C GLN A 38 7.08 -12.58 -2.70
N ASP A 39 5.83 -12.95 -2.41
CA ASP A 39 4.71 -12.88 -3.33
C ASP A 39 4.25 -11.42 -3.48
N ARG A 40 4.74 -10.80 -4.55
CA ARG A 40 4.34 -9.46 -4.99
C ARG A 40 2.82 -9.33 -5.13
N ASP A 41 2.16 -10.27 -5.80
CA ASP A 41 0.73 -10.15 -6.12
C ASP A 41 -0.12 -10.14 -4.86
N TRP A 42 0.23 -11.01 -3.93
CA TRP A 42 -0.41 -11.03 -2.63
C TRP A 42 -0.14 -9.74 -1.84
N ALA A 43 1.11 -9.28 -1.78
CA ALA A 43 1.45 -8.04 -1.08
C ALA A 43 0.66 -6.83 -1.65
N GLU A 44 0.55 -6.75 -2.98
CA GLU A 44 -0.22 -5.71 -3.65
C GLU A 44 -1.73 -5.83 -3.34
N CYS A 45 -2.27 -7.06 -3.30
CA CYS A 45 -3.67 -7.30 -2.90
C CYS A 45 -3.94 -6.83 -1.46
N CYS A 46 -3.01 -7.09 -0.53
CA CYS A 46 -3.13 -6.64 0.86
C CYS A 46 -3.14 -5.11 0.97
N CYS A 47 -2.23 -4.42 0.28
CA CYS A 47 -2.25 -2.95 0.20
C CYS A 47 -3.59 -2.46 -0.37
N ALA A 48 -4.03 -3.03 -1.50
CA ALA A 48 -5.29 -2.66 -2.14
C ALA A 48 -6.50 -2.84 -1.22
N GLN A 49 -6.56 -3.94 -0.46
CA GLN A 49 -7.60 -4.19 0.54
C GLN A 49 -7.62 -3.07 1.60
N LEU A 50 -6.46 -2.71 2.14
CA LEU A 50 -6.34 -1.75 3.24
C LEU A 50 -6.55 -0.29 2.82
N THR A 51 -6.44 0.04 1.53
CA THR A 51 -6.83 1.39 1.04
C THR A 51 -8.30 1.73 1.28
N ARG A 52 -9.15 0.73 1.57
CA ARG A 52 -10.59 0.89 1.86
C ARG A 52 -10.91 0.92 3.35
N HIS A 53 -9.91 0.82 4.21
CA HIS A 53 -10.09 0.75 5.66
C HIS A 53 -10.72 2.05 6.22
N HIS A 54 -11.48 1.98 7.32
CA HIS A 54 -12.18 3.14 7.88
C HIS A 54 -11.21 4.15 8.54
N ASN A 55 -10.10 3.68 9.10
CA ASN A 55 -9.05 4.52 9.68
C ASN A 55 -8.16 5.13 8.57
N ALA A 56 -8.01 6.46 8.59
CA ALA A 56 -7.25 7.21 7.59
C ALA A 56 -5.76 6.87 7.55
N ASN A 57 -5.16 6.56 8.69
CA ASN A 57 -3.74 6.23 8.75
C ASN A 57 -3.46 4.89 8.06
N VAL A 58 -4.32 3.89 8.29
CA VAL A 58 -4.24 2.59 7.60
C VAL A 58 -4.38 2.77 6.09
N ARG A 59 -5.35 3.59 5.63
CA ARG A 59 -5.51 3.86 4.18
C ARG A 59 -4.30 4.56 3.59
N GLY A 60 -3.79 5.58 4.28
CA GLY A 60 -2.62 6.33 3.83
C GLY A 60 -1.40 5.42 3.73
N ASP A 61 -1.10 4.66 4.77
CA ASP A 61 0.04 3.74 4.74
C ASP A 61 -0.14 2.66 3.67
N ALA A 62 -1.36 2.16 3.43
CA ALA A 62 -1.66 1.21 2.35
C ALA A 62 -1.35 1.79 0.96
N LEU A 63 -1.67 3.07 0.73
CA LEU A 63 -1.29 3.77 -0.49
C LEU A 63 0.24 3.90 -0.61
N SER A 64 0.91 4.34 0.46
CA SER A 64 2.37 4.42 0.53
C SER A 64 3.04 3.07 0.26
N GLY A 65 2.37 1.98 0.64
CA GLY A 65 2.82 0.61 0.38
C GLY A 65 3.06 0.34 -1.10
N PHE A 66 2.29 0.93 -2.02
CA PHE A 66 2.51 0.78 -3.45
C PHE A 66 3.85 1.37 -3.91
N GLY A 67 4.30 2.48 -3.32
CA GLY A 67 5.62 3.05 -3.61
C GLY A 67 6.76 2.11 -3.21
N HIS A 68 6.65 1.51 -2.01
CA HIS A 68 7.60 0.49 -1.55
C HIS A 68 7.63 -0.74 -2.46
N LEU A 69 6.45 -1.25 -2.84
CA LEU A 69 6.36 -2.40 -3.74
C LEU A 69 6.89 -2.07 -5.14
N ALA A 70 6.63 -0.87 -5.67
CA ALA A 70 7.16 -0.40 -6.94
C ALA A 70 8.69 -0.38 -6.93
N ARG A 71 9.29 0.21 -5.88
CA ARG A 71 10.74 0.23 -5.68
C ARG A 71 11.36 -1.17 -5.59
N ARG A 72 10.67 -2.09 -4.92
CA ARG A 72 11.21 -3.42 -4.61
C ARG A 72 11.07 -4.40 -5.77
N PHE A 73 9.92 -4.40 -6.46
CA PHE A 73 9.60 -5.38 -7.49
C PHE A 73 9.76 -4.85 -8.91
N GLY A 74 9.75 -3.53 -9.13
CA GLY A 74 9.88 -2.93 -10.47
C GLY A 74 8.69 -3.22 -11.40
N ILE A 75 7.61 -3.79 -10.88
CA ILE A 75 6.36 -4.06 -11.60
C ILE A 75 5.20 -4.18 -10.62
N LEU A 76 4.04 -3.66 -11.01
CA LEU A 76 2.76 -3.74 -10.28
C LEU A 76 1.60 -3.83 -11.27
N ASP A 77 0.40 -4.19 -10.82
CA ASP A 77 -0.82 -4.06 -11.64
C ASP A 77 -1.14 -2.58 -11.87
N ARG A 78 -0.81 -2.10 -13.07
CA ARG A 78 -1.02 -0.70 -13.47
C ARG A 78 -2.45 -0.24 -13.33
N ASN A 79 -3.43 -1.05 -13.75
CA ASN A 79 -4.82 -0.61 -13.78
C ASN A 79 -5.38 -0.47 -12.37
N ARG A 80 -5.03 -1.40 -11.48
CA ARG A 80 -5.47 -1.38 -10.09
C ARG A 80 -4.75 -0.30 -9.29
N VAL A 81 -3.42 -0.34 -9.28
CA VAL A 81 -2.60 0.55 -8.43
C VAL A 81 -2.77 2.00 -8.86
N LYS A 82 -2.72 2.30 -10.16
CA LYS A 82 -2.87 3.67 -10.63
C LYS A 82 -4.21 4.27 -10.19
N ARG A 83 -5.31 3.54 -10.36
CA ARG A 83 -6.65 3.98 -9.94
C ARG A 83 -6.72 4.27 -8.44
N LEU A 84 -6.12 3.42 -7.61
CA LEU A 84 -6.15 3.60 -6.14
C LEU A 84 -5.34 4.83 -5.71
N ILE A 85 -4.17 5.06 -6.32
CA ILE A 85 -3.37 6.25 -6.07
C ILE A 85 -4.10 7.50 -6.58
N ASP A 86 -4.68 7.47 -7.78
CA ASP A 86 -5.50 8.57 -8.32
C ASP A 86 -6.62 8.92 -7.32
N ILE A 87 -7.38 7.95 -6.80
CA ILE A 87 -8.40 8.20 -5.77
C ILE A 87 -7.80 8.81 -4.49
N GLY A 88 -6.64 8.29 -4.05
CA GLY A 88 -5.93 8.77 -2.86
C GLY A 88 -5.50 10.24 -2.97
N LEU A 89 -5.06 10.69 -4.14
CA LEU A 89 -4.62 12.07 -4.40
C LEU A 89 -5.73 13.09 -4.16
N TYR A 90 -6.99 12.71 -4.36
CA TYR A 90 -8.17 13.56 -4.14
C TYR A 90 -8.92 13.23 -2.84
N ALA A 91 -8.34 12.43 -1.94
CA ALA A 91 -8.98 12.06 -0.68
C ALA A 91 -9.29 13.29 0.19
N HIS A 92 -10.39 13.28 0.94
CA HIS A 92 -10.73 14.38 1.86
C HIS A 92 -9.71 14.54 3.00
N HIS A 93 -9.16 13.43 3.47
CA HIS A 93 -8.22 13.43 4.60
C HIS A 93 -6.81 13.78 4.12
N GLU A 94 -6.21 14.79 4.71
CA GLU A 94 -4.89 15.32 4.34
C GLU A 94 -3.80 14.25 4.34
N TYR A 95 -3.65 13.51 5.44
CA TYR A 95 -2.68 12.40 5.53
C TYR A 95 -2.80 11.37 4.38
N VAL A 96 -4.03 11.06 3.95
CA VAL A 96 -4.25 10.10 2.86
C VAL A 96 -3.76 10.69 1.53
N ARG A 97 -4.01 11.98 1.28
CA ARG A 97 -3.50 12.68 0.09
C ARG A 97 -1.97 12.74 0.08
N GLU A 98 -1.36 13.09 1.21
CA GLU A 98 0.10 13.15 1.34
C GLU A 98 0.74 11.80 1.04
N ARG A 99 0.20 10.72 1.61
CA ARG A 99 0.69 9.36 1.33
C ARG A 99 0.46 8.93 -0.11
N ALA A 100 -0.67 9.31 -0.70
CA ALA A 100 -0.93 9.06 -2.12
C ALA A 100 0.07 9.81 -3.01
N ALA A 101 0.41 11.07 -2.67
CA ALA A 101 1.39 11.86 -3.40
C ALA A 101 2.78 11.22 -3.33
N SER A 102 3.23 10.80 -2.14
CA SER A 102 4.49 10.07 -2.00
C SER A 102 4.49 8.76 -2.80
N ALA A 103 3.40 8.00 -2.77
CA ALA A 103 3.27 6.78 -3.55
C ALA A 103 3.32 7.05 -5.06
N ALA A 104 2.67 8.14 -5.52
CA ALA A 104 2.73 8.56 -6.91
C ALA A 104 4.16 8.88 -7.33
N ASP A 105 4.89 9.67 -6.53
CA ASP A 105 6.29 10.03 -6.80
C ASP A 105 7.19 8.78 -6.93
N ASP A 106 7.06 7.82 -6.02
CA ASP A 106 7.79 6.54 -6.09
C ASP A 106 7.42 5.75 -7.34
N VAL A 107 6.13 5.62 -7.65
CA VAL A 107 5.65 4.86 -8.81
C VAL A 107 6.07 5.52 -10.13
N GLU A 108 6.05 6.85 -10.23
CA GLU A 108 6.59 7.59 -11.37
C GLU A 108 8.08 7.33 -11.53
N THR A 109 8.83 7.36 -10.42
CA THR A 109 10.28 7.15 -10.41
C THR A 109 10.67 5.73 -10.83
N PHE A 110 10.03 4.71 -10.25
CA PHE A 110 10.46 3.32 -10.41
C PHE A 110 9.75 2.59 -11.55
N LEU A 111 8.54 2.99 -11.94
CA LEU A 111 7.74 2.32 -12.97
C LEU A 111 7.46 3.18 -14.20
N ALA A 112 7.92 4.44 -14.22
CA ALA A 112 7.71 5.39 -15.32
C ALA A 112 6.22 5.59 -15.67
N TRP A 113 5.34 5.60 -14.66
CA TRP A 113 3.94 5.98 -14.83
C TRP A 113 3.78 7.51 -14.74
N SER A 114 2.55 7.99 -14.81
CA SER A 114 2.22 9.40 -14.63
C SER A 114 0.90 9.56 -13.88
N PHE A 115 0.84 10.56 -13.01
CA PHE A 115 -0.34 10.90 -12.23
C PHE A 115 -0.74 12.36 -12.43
N GLU A 116 -2.05 12.60 -12.42
CA GLU A 116 -2.58 13.95 -12.32
C GLU A 116 -2.68 14.32 -10.84
N ARG A 117 -2.09 15.45 -10.45
CA ARG A 117 -2.11 15.93 -9.06
C ARG A 117 -3.13 17.06 -8.92
N PRO A 118 -3.85 17.16 -7.79
CA PRO A 118 -4.68 18.33 -7.52
C PRO A 118 -3.81 19.59 -7.52
N THR A 119 -4.27 20.64 -8.18
CA THR A 119 -3.59 21.94 -8.18
C THR A 119 -3.59 22.46 -6.73
N PRO A 120 -2.43 22.91 -6.18
CA PRO A 120 -2.45 23.59 -4.89
C PRO A 120 -3.41 24.77 -5.01
N GLY A 121 -4.32 24.89 -4.04
CA GLY A 121 -5.23 26.03 -3.98
C GLY A 121 -4.46 27.35 -3.92
N PRO A 122 -5.10 28.48 -4.31
CA PRO A 122 -4.49 29.80 -4.25
C PRO A 122 -4.00 30.16 -2.83
#